data_AF-A0A1F7IC14-F1
#
_entry.id   AF-A0A1F7IC14-F1
#
_cell.length_a   1.000
_cell.length_b   1.000
_cell.length_c   1.000
_cell.angle_alpha   90.00
_cell.angle_beta   90.00
_cell.angle_gamma   90.00
#
_symmetry.space_group_name_H-M   'P 1'
#
loop_
_entity.id
_entity.type
_entity.pdbx_description
1 polymer ?
#
loop_
_entity_poly.entity_id
_entity_poly.type
_entity_poly.pdbx_seq_one_letter_code
_entity_poly.pdbx_strand_id
1 'polypeptide(L)'
;MNRSILLSILSIFAVVGLVGGVTFAFFSDTETSSDNLFSSGTLNMQLSKDNSTFTESVTGSVGGLALDPGESFTGGDLYLRNSGSTPADHVDLTFANLVVDAIGAPGSTTTPNFASVLEVTQLMWDHDGNGVADVNILPSVGTCDAASFNANGYCDLQDLAALSASGADITNLAFGGTQTDGHRLHMEGRLSSTAVNANQGDSNTLTLTVFMNQGTHASEP
;
A
#
# COMPACT_ATOMS: atom_id res chain seq x y z
N MET A 1 72.61 -37.17 52.84
CA MET A 1 71.96 -36.65 51.62
C MET A 1 73.02 -35.98 50.76
N ASN A 2 73.25 -36.46 49.54
CA ASN A 2 74.36 -35.98 48.71
C ASN A 2 74.05 -34.59 48.16
N ARG A 3 74.96 -33.62 48.33
CA ARG A 3 74.80 -32.23 47.87
C ARG A 3 74.42 -32.13 46.39
N SER A 4 74.87 -33.10 45.58
CA SER A 4 74.55 -33.23 44.15
C SER A 4 73.06 -33.48 43.88
N ILE A 5 72.35 -34.19 44.75
CA ILE A 5 70.91 -34.48 44.58
C ILE A 5 70.07 -33.23 44.91
N LEU A 6 70.46 -32.49 45.94
CA LEU A 6 69.83 -31.23 46.33
C LEU A 6 69.91 -30.16 45.22
N LEU A 7 71.08 -30.03 44.60
CA LEU A 7 71.29 -29.13 43.47
C LEU A 7 70.45 -29.52 42.25
N SER A 8 70.27 -30.81 42.00
CA SER A 8 69.47 -31.31 40.88
C SER A 8 67.97 -31.12 41.08
N ILE A 9 67.48 -31.22 42.32
CA ILE A 9 66.07 -30.94 42.64
C ILE A 9 65.79 -29.44 42.54
N LEU A 10 66.72 -28.60 43.02
CA LEU A 10 66.60 -27.15 42.93
C LEU A 10 66.58 -26.66 41.47
N SER A 11 67.39 -27.26 40.58
CA SER A 11 67.38 -26.91 39.17
C SER A 11 66.08 -27.30 38.46
N ILE A 12 65.48 -28.45 38.82
CA ILE A 12 64.18 -28.87 38.29
C ILE A 12 63.09 -27.89 38.75
N PHE A 13 63.05 -27.53 40.03
CA PHE A 13 62.09 -26.53 40.52
C PHE A 13 62.32 -25.14 39.94
N ALA A 14 63.56 -24.74 39.72
CA ALA A 14 63.88 -23.46 39.06
C ALA A 14 63.41 -23.44 37.61
N VAL A 15 63.57 -24.55 36.87
CA VAL A 15 63.08 -24.68 35.50
C VAL A 15 61.55 -24.76 35.45
N VAL A 16 60.91 -25.48 36.36
CA VAL A 16 59.44 -25.55 36.45
C VAL A 16 58.85 -24.19 36.88
N GLY A 17 59.51 -23.45 37.78
CA GLY A 17 59.12 -22.10 38.17
C GLY A 17 59.29 -21.07 37.04
N LEU A 18 60.37 -21.19 36.25
CA LEU A 18 60.55 -20.38 35.04
C LEU A 18 59.50 -20.77 33.99
N VAL A 19 59.44 -22.02 33.55
CA VAL A 19 58.53 -22.48 32.48
C VAL A 19 57.06 -22.31 32.85
N GLY A 20 56.69 -22.52 34.13
CA GLY A 20 55.33 -22.32 34.63
C GLY A 20 54.95 -20.85 34.84
N GLY A 21 55.93 -19.96 35.05
CA GLY A 21 55.71 -18.52 35.19
C GLY A 21 55.58 -17.76 33.86
N VAL A 22 56.25 -18.22 32.79
CA VAL A 22 56.23 -17.57 31.46
C VAL A 22 55.23 -18.16 30.45
N THR A 23 54.50 -19.23 30.78
CA THR A 23 53.43 -19.78 29.88
C THR A 23 52.01 -19.33 30.22
N PHE A 24 51.84 -18.35 31.10
CA PHE A 24 50.65 -17.50 31.10
C PHE A 24 50.95 -16.36 30.12
N ALA A 25 50.45 -16.46 28.89
CA ALA A 25 50.58 -15.38 27.92
C ALA A 25 49.97 -14.09 28.52
N PHE A 26 50.85 -13.15 28.89
CA PHE A 26 50.52 -11.89 29.57
C PHE A 26 49.87 -10.85 28.64
N PHE A 27 49.65 -11.20 27.37
CA PHE A 27 49.01 -10.33 26.39
C PHE A 27 47.64 -10.91 26.03
N SER A 28 46.64 -10.51 26.81
CA SER A 28 45.22 -10.57 26.44
C SER A 28 44.79 -9.14 26.15
N ASP A 29 44.23 -8.90 24.99
CA ASP A 29 43.57 -7.65 24.65
C ASP A 29 42.09 -7.95 24.34
N THR A 30 41.19 -7.21 24.97
CA THR A 30 39.74 -7.38 24.86
C THR A 30 39.18 -6.07 24.37
N GLU A 31 38.92 -5.99 23.07
CA GLU A 31 38.31 -4.81 22.47
C GLU A 31 36.79 -5.00 22.38
N THR A 32 36.05 -3.98 22.82
CA THR A 32 34.58 -3.98 22.81
C THR A 32 34.09 -3.09 21.69
N SER A 33 33.27 -3.65 20.80
CA SER A 33 32.48 -2.86 19.88
C SER A 33 31.23 -2.36 20.60
N SER A 34 31.27 -1.10 21.07
CA SER A 34 30.12 -0.40 21.64
C SER A 34 29.32 0.33 20.56
N ASP A 35 28.06 0.64 20.85
CA ASP A 35 27.15 1.41 19.97
C ASP A 35 26.76 0.73 18.64
N ASN A 36 26.75 -0.60 18.61
CA ASN A 36 26.16 -1.34 17.50
C ASN A 36 24.64 -1.13 17.45
N LEU A 37 24.18 -0.30 16.52
CA LEU A 37 22.76 -0.03 16.28
C LEU A 37 22.26 -0.81 15.05
N PHE A 38 21.25 -1.64 15.26
CA PHE A 38 20.47 -2.27 14.18
C PHE A 38 19.08 -1.64 14.21
N SER A 39 18.71 -0.93 13.14
CA SER A 39 17.36 -0.36 12.97
C SER A 39 16.79 -0.81 11.64
N SER A 40 15.51 -1.15 11.62
CA SER A 40 14.76 -1.26 10.37
C SER A 40 14.42 0.14 9.85
N GLY A 41 14.22 0.26 8.55
CA GLY A 41 13.57 1.45 7.99
C GLY A 41 12.05 1.41 8.20
N THR A 42 11.35 2.39 7.63
CA THR A 42 9.89 2.54 7.72
C THR A 42 9.27 2.68 6.34
N LEU A 43 8.03 2.19 6.18
CA LEU A 43 7.09 2.66 5.16
C LEU A 43 6.23 3.74 5.78
N ASN A 44 6.01 4.85 5.06
CA ASN A 44 5.09 5.88 5.50
C ASN A 44 4.31 6.45 4.32
N MET A 45 3.18 5.80 4.00
CA MET A 45 2.32 6.22 2.91
C MET A 45 1.57 7.50 3.27
N GLN A 46 1.58 8.46 2.36
CA GLN A 46 0.79 9.68 2.50
C GLN A 46 -0.01 9.93 1.24
N LEU A 47 -1.18 10.54 1.41
CA LEU A 47 -2.17 10.81 0.39
C LEU A 47 -2.38 12.31 0.20
N SER A 48 -2.68 12.73 -1.02
CA SER A 48 -3.04 14.11 -1.35
C SER A 48 -4.12 14.12 -2.45
N LYS A 49 -4.96 15.16 -2.48
CA LYS A 49 -5.98 15.36 -3.52
C LYS A 49 -5.55 16.31 -4.65
N ASP A 50 -4.44 17.02 -4.44
CA ASP A 50 -3.97 18.09 -5.32
C ASP A 50 -2.44 18.13 -5.42
N ASN A 51 -1.77 17.06 -4.98
CA ASN A 51 -0.32 16.91 -4.98
C ASN A 51 0.45 18.02 -4.22
N SER A 52 -0.22 18.72 -3.28
CA SER A 52 0.39 19.83 -2.53
C SER A 52 0.59 19.53 -1.05
N THR A 53 -0.45 19.00 -0.40
CA THR A 53 -0.45 18.66 1.02
C THR A 53 -0.69 17.18 1.18
N PHE A 54 0.24 16.50 1.82
CA PHE A 54 0.21 15.06 2.02
C PHE A 54 -0.09 14.71 3.48
N THR A 55 -1.09 13.85 3.68
CA THR A 55 -1.62 13.44 4.98
C THR A 55 -1.89 11.93 5.00
N GLU A 56 -2.15 11.35 6.17
CA GLU A 56 -2.45 9.91 6.29
C GLU A 56 -3.84 9.52 5.76
N SER A 57 -4.71 10.51 5.53
CA SER A 57 -6.01 10.32 4.89
C SER A 57 -6.46 11.61 4.19
N VAL A 58 -7.29 11.46 3.16
CA VAL A 58 -7.94 12.55 2.45
C VAL A 58 -9.41 12.21 2.24
N THR A 59 -10.26 13.23 2.13
CA THR A 59 -11.68 13.09 1.83
C THR A 59 -12.02 13.82 0.52
N GLY A 60 -12.98 13.28 -0.24
CA GLY A 60 -13.51 13.93 -1.44
C GLY A 60 -12.55 13.99 -2.63
N SER A 61 -11.75 12.93 -2.86
CA SER A 61 -10.87 12.85 -4.03
C SER A 61 -11.64 12.65 -5.33
N VAL A 62 -12.75 11.90 -5.34
CA VAL A 62 -13.53 11.58 -6.55
C VAL A 62 -15.01 11.86 -6.32
N GLY A 63 -15.69 12.49 -7.29
CA GLY A 63 -17.16 12.58 -7.29
C GLY A 63 -17.73 13.70 -8.17
N GLY A 64 -19.06 13.72 -8.25
CA GLY A 64 -19.85 14.79 -8.86
C GLY A 64 -21.09 15.05 -7.99
N LEU A 65 -21.66 16.25 -8.09
CA LEU A 65 -22.87 16.64 -7.35
C LEU A 65 -24.00 16.89 -8.34
N ALA A 66 -25.21 16.45 -7.98
CA ALA A 66 -26.43 16.70 -8.76
C ALA A 66 -26.29 16.32 -10.24
N LEU A 67 -25.70 15.15 -10.50
CA LEU A 67 -25.49 14.65 -11.86
C LEU A 67 -26.82 14.31 -12.54
N ASP A 68 -26.96 14.74 -13.79
CA ASP A 68 -28.03 14.29 -14.68
C ASP A 68 -27.63 13.00 -15.43
N PRO A 69 -28.59 12.15 -15.86
CA PRO A 69 -28.27 10.97 -16.65
C PRO A 69 -27.48 11.31 -17.93
N GLY A 70 -26.34 10.68 -18.11
CA GLY A 70 -25.37 10.94 -19.18
C GLY A 70 -24.30 11.99 -18.82
N GLU A 71 -24.44 12.72 -17.71
CA GLU A 71 -23.47 13.71 -17.27
C GLU A 71 -22.20 13.05 -16.73
N SER A 72 -21.06 13.53 -17.20
CA SER A 72 -19.74 13.07 -16.74
C SER A 72 -19.32 13.80 -15.48
N PHE A 73 -18.67 13.07 -14.57
CA PHE A 73 -17.91 13.66 -13.49
C PHE A 73 -16.43 13.40 -13.74
N THR A 74 -15.63 14.46 -13.62
CA THR A 74 -14.18 14.32 -13.57
C THR A 74 -13.85 13.94 -12.15
N GLY A 75 -13.55 12.66 -11.90
CA GLY A 75 -13.08 12.24 -10.59
C GLY A 75 -11.72 12.87 -10.36
N GLY A 76 -11.58 13.54 -9.22
CA GLY A 76 -10.33 14.15 -8.87
C GLY A 76 -9.24 13.10 -8.66
N ASP A 77 -8.02 13.60 -8.70
CA ASP A 77 -6.84 12.78 -8.52
C ASP A 77 -6.64 12.42 -7.05
N LEU A 78 -6.22 11.18 -6.81
CA LEU A 78 -5.58 10.80 -5.56
C LEU A 78 -4.08 10.63 -5.83
N TYR A 79 -3.26 11.42 -5.14
CA TYR A 79 -1.82 11.32 -5.18
C TYR A 79 -1.32 10.54 -3.96
N LEU A 80 -0.36 9.66 -4.17
CA LEU A 80 0.25 8.86 -3.13
C LEU A 80 1.75 9.02 -3.16
N ARG A 81 2.38 9.04 -1.99
CA ARG A 81 3.84 9.00 -1.87
C ARG A 81 4.26 8.17 -0.68
N ASN A 82 5.49 7.67 -0.73
CA ASN A 82 6.16 7.06 0.40
C ASN A 82 7.15 8.07 1.01
N SER A 83 6.84 8.56 2.20
CA SER A 83 7.73 9.43 2.99
C SER A 83 8.59 8.66 4.00
N GLY A 84 8.54 7.32 3.94
CA GLY A 84 9.34 6.43 4.75
C GLY A 84 10.80 6.34 4.27
N SER A 85 11.61 5.61 5.03
CA SER A 85 13.04 5.42 4.71
C SER A 85 13.32 4.16 3.88
N THR A 86 12.32 3.30 3.66
CA THR A 86 12.45 2.11 2.82
C THR A 86 11.55 2.22 1.59
N PRO A 87 12.03 1.90 0.38
CA PRO A 87 11.21 1.94 -0.83
C PRO A 87 10.02 0.99 -0.74
N ALA A 88 8.88 1.43 -1.29
CA ALA A 88 7.76 0.57 -1.58
C ALA A 88 7.99 -0.13 -2.93
N ASP A 89 7.40 -1.31 -3.08
CA ASP A 89 7.44 -2.14 -4.28
C ASP A 89 6.16 -1.96 -5.11
N HIS A 90 5.01 -2.04 -4.45
CA HIS A 90 3.70 -1.90 -5.08
C HIS A 90 2.64 -1.38 -4.13
N VAL A 91 1.46 -1.09 -4.69
CA VAL A 91 0.24 -0.78 -3.96
C VAL A 91 -0.91 -1.70 -4.37
N ASP A 92 -1.80 -1.96 -3.42
CA ASP A 92 -3.06 -2.67 -3.62
C ASP A 92 -4.24 -1.73 -3.33
N LEU A 93 -5.31 -1.83 -4.12
CA LEU A 93 -6.49 -0.97 -4.01
C LEU A 93 -7.73 -1.78 -3.66
N THR A 94 -8.51 -1.27 -2.70
CA THR A 94 -9.83 -1.79 -2.37
C THR A 94 -10.88 -0.69 -2.38
N PHE A 95 -12.10 -1.05 -2.76
CA PHE A 95 -13.22 -0.15 -2.99
C PHE A 95 -14.43 -0.57 -2.15
N ALA A 96 -15.08 0.40 -1.53
CA ALA A 96 -16.34 0.20 -0.83
C ALA A 96 -17.31 1.34 -1.14
N ASN A 97 -18.59 1.00 -1.24
CA ASN A 97 -19.65 1.96 -1.53
C ASN A 97 -20.66 2.02 -0.39
N LEU A 98 -21.05 3.25 -0.03
CA LEU A 98 -22.20 3.51 0.81
C LEU A 98 -23.24 4.28 0.00
N VAL A 99 -24.27 3.57 -0.43
CA VAL A 99 -25.43 4.15 -1.14
C VAL A 99 -26.46 4.60 -0.11
N VAL A 100 -26.94 5.84 -0.27
CA VAL A 100 -28.03 6.41 0.52
C VAL A 100 -29.11 6.87 -0.44
N ASP A 101 -30.26 6.22 -0.38
CA ASP A 101 -31.42 6.54 -1.22
C ASP A 101 -32.07 7.86 -0.79
N ALA A 102 -32.67 8.56 -1.74
CA ALA A 102 -33.49 9.73 -1.45
C ALA A 102 -34.70 9.38 -0.57
N ILE A 103 -35.07 10.30 0.31
CA ILE A 103 -36.31 10.19 1.09
C ILE A 103 -37.46 10.80 0.29
N GLY A 104 -38.11 10.00 -0.54
CA GLY A 104 -39.40 10.32 -1.16
C GLY A 104 -39.35 10.68 -2.65
N ALA A 105 -40.48 10.46 -3.32
CA ALA A 105 -40.59 10.53 -4.78
C ALA A 105 -40.01 11.83 -5.39
N PRO A 106 -39.38 11.73 -6.59
CA PRO A 106 -39.36 10.53 -7.43
C PRO A 106 -38.35 9.45 -7.01
N GLY A 107 -37.39 9.74 -6.13
CA GLY A 107 -36.42 8.77 -5.61
C GLY A 107 -36.88 8.12 -4.30
N SER A 108 -37.08 6.80 -4.29
CA SER A 108 -37.55 6.09 -3.07
C SER A 108 -37.47 4.56 -3.17
N THR A 109 -36.83 3.99 -4.20
CA THR A 109 -36.81 2.54 -4.41
C THR A 109 -35.46 2.07 -4.97
N THR A 110 -34.87 1.09 -4.31
CA THR A 110 -33.52 0.50 -4.45
C THR A 110 -33.22 -0.21 -5.79
N THR A 111 -33.82 0.18 -6.92
CA THR A 111 -33.57 -0.49 -8.21
C THR A 111 -33.68 0.45 -9.41
N PRO A 112 -32.64 0.55 -10.26
CA PRO A 112 -31.30 -0.01 -10.08
C PRO A 112 -30.58 0.67 -8.90
N ASN A 113 -29.67 -0.04 -8.24
CA ASN A 113 -28.85 0.53 -7.17
C ASN A 113 -28.06 1.74 -7.71
N PHE A 114 -27.96 2.85 -6.97
CA PHE A 114 -27.30 4.05 -7.51
C PHE A 114 -25.82 3.82 -7.89
N ALA A 115 -25.08 2.98 -7.17
CA ALA A 115 -23.71 2.62 -7.54
C ALA A 115 -23.63 1.83 -8.86
N SER A 116 -24.70 1.10 -9.24
CA SER A 116 -24.79 0.34 -10.51
C SER A 116 -25.07 1.21 -11.75
N VAL A 117 -25.31 2.50 -11.55
CA VAL A 117 -25.50 3.47 -12.64
C VAL A 117 -24.42 4.55 -12.63
N LEU A 118 -23.43 4.46 -11.74
CA LEU A 118 -22.24 5.31 -11.74
C LEU A 118 -21.12 4.60 -12.49
N GLU A 119 -21.11 4.79 -13.81
CA GLU A 119 -20.13 4.19 -14.71
C GLU A 119 -18.75 4.80 -14.50
N VAL A 120 -17.73 3.95 -14.40
CA VAL A 120 -16.32 4.33 -14.42
C VAL A 120 -15.81 4.20 -15.84
N THR A 121 -15.46 5.33 -16.44
CA THR A 121 -15.01 5.40 -17.84
C THR A 121 -13.49 5.40 -17.95
N GLN A 122 -12.78 5.86 -16.90
CA GLN A 122 -11.34 5.79 -16.79
C GLN A 122 -10.92 5.44 -15.36
N LEU A 123 -9.91 4.58 -15.24
CA LEU A 123 -9.19 4.34 -13.99
C LEU A 123 -7.72 4.17 -14.35
N MET A 124 -6.91 5.17 -14.05
CA MET A 124 -5.53 5.29 -14.52
C MET A 124 -4.55 5.38 -13.35
N TRP A 125 -3.38 4.76 -13.49
CA TRP A 125 -2.32 4.74 -12.48
C TRP A 125 -0.99 5.28 -13.02
N ASP A 126 -0.31 6.11 -12.24
CA ASP A 126 1.04 6.62 -12.44
C ASP A 126 2.06 5.69 -11.76
N HIS A 127 2.83 4.96 -12.57
CA HIS A 127 3.78 3.98 -12.09
C HIS A 127 5.07 4.63 -11.56
N ASP A 128 5.53 5.73 -12.18
CA ASP A 128 6.88 6.25 -11.99
C ASP A 128 6.96 7.51 -11.12
N GLY A 129 5.80 8.06 -10.75
CA GLY A 129 5.68 9.22 -9.85
C GLY A 129 5.91 10.55 -10.56
N ASN A 130 5.85 10.59 -11.90
CA ASN A 130 6.02 11.82 -12.67
C ASN A 130 4.77 12.74 -12.63
N GLY A 131 3.69 12.31 -11.98
CA GLY A 131 2.41 13.02 -11.85
C GLY A 131 1.46 12.83 -13.03
N VAL A 132 1.80 11.95 -13.98
CA VAL A 132 1.01 11.58 -15.15
C VAL A 132 0.69 10.09 -15.08
N ALA A 133 -0.58 9.73 -15.29
CA ALA A 133 -0.96 8.33 -15.27
C ALA A 133 -0.47 7.61 -16.54
N ASP A 134 0.16 6.45 -16.33
CA ASP A 134 0.82 5.65 -17.37
C ASP A 134 -0.05 4.51 -17.89
N VAL A 135 -0.84 3.89 -17.00
CA VAL A 135 -1.56 2.64 -17.30
C VAL A 135 -3.03 2.73 -16.96
N ASN A 136 -3.88 2.22 -17.85
CA ASN A 136 -5.30 2.01 -17.58
C ASN A 136 -5.48 0.70 -16.80
N ILE A 137 -5.93 0.80 -15.56
CA ILE A 137 -6.16 -0.33 -14.66
C ILE A 137 -7.65 -0.72 -14.57
N LEU A 138 -8.53 -0.03 -15.28
CA LEU A 138 -9.95 -0.40 -15.37
C LEU A 138 -10.17 -1.83 -15.89
N PRO A 139 -9.40 -2.36 -16.87
CA PRO A 139 -9.53 -3.75 -17.29
C PRO A 139 -9.24 -4.77 -16.19
N SER A 140 -8.51 -4.39 -15.13
CA SER A 140 -8.23 -5.26 -13.98
C SER A 140 -9.47 -5.51 -13.12
N VAL A 141 -10.53 -4.72 -13.29
CA VAL A 141 -11.83 -4.92 -12.62
C VAL A 141 -12.58 -6.13 -13.18
N GLY A 142 -12.12 -6.68 -14.30
CA GLY A 142 -12.76 -7.79 -15.00
C GLY A 142 -13.42 -7.33 -16.30
N THR A 143 -14.17 -8.23 -16.93
CA THR A 143 -14.92 -7.85 -18.12
C THR A 143 -16.10 -6.99 -17.67
N CYS A 144 -16.01 -5.69 -17.97
CA CYS A 144 -17.10 -4.72 -17.93
C CYS A 144 -18.21 -5.09 -18.94
N ASP A 145 -18.72 -6.33 -18.88
CA ASP A 145 -19.61 -6.93 -19.87
C ASP A 145 -20.79 -7.64 -19.18
N ALA A 146 -21.58 -8.40 -19.94
CA ALA A 146 -22.74 -9.13 -19.42
C ALA A 146 -22.40 -10.23 -18.39
N ALA A 147 -21.11 -10.47 -18.09
CA ALA A 147 -20.64 -11.33 -17.01
C ALA A 147 -20.11 -10.55 -15.79
N SER A 148 -20.21 -9.20 -15.77
CA SER A 148 -19.95 -8.38 -14.58
C SER A 148 -20.94 -8.69 -13.45
N PHE A 149 -20.69 -8.18 -12.24
CA PHE A 149 -21.48 -8.54 -11.05
C PHE A 149 -22.96 -8.18 -11.19
N ASN A 150 -23.29 -7.17 -11.99
CA ASN A 150 -24.67 -6.76 -12.27
C ASN A 150 -25.07 -6.84 -13.76
N ALA A 151 -24.16 -7.23 -14.66
CA ALA A 151 -24.39 -7.49 -16.08
C ALA A 151 -25.03 -6.34 -16.89
N ASN A 152 -24.79 -5.09 -16.50
CA ASN A 152 -25.34 -3.91 -17.19
C ASN A 152 -24.53 -3.45 -18.42
N GLY A 153 -23.37 -4.07 -18.67
CA GLY A 153 -22.54 -3.86 -19.87
C GLY A 153 -21.54 -2.71 -19.77
N TYR A 154 -21.27 -2.19 -18.57
CA TYR A 154 -20.20 -1.25 -18.30
C TYR A 154 -19.60 -1.53 -16.91
N CYS A 155 -18.41 -0.99 -16.62
CA CYS A 155 -17.85 -1.07 -15.28
C CYS A 155 -18.41 0.09 -14.46
N ASP A 156 -18.97 -0.21 -13.30
CA ASP A 156 -19.48 0.81 -12.39
C ASP A 156 -18.90 0.68 -10.98
N LEU A 157 -19.33 1.57 -10.09
CA LEU A 157 -18.86 1.54 -8.72
C LEU A 157 -19.28 0.25 -8.00
N GLN A 158 -20.44 -0.33 -8.31
CA GLN A 158 -20.86 -1.60 -7.73
C GLN A 158 -19.91 -2.74 -8.11
N ASP A 159 -19.46 -2.80 -9.37
CA ASP A 159 -18.46 -3.77 -9.82
C ASP A 159 -17.13 -3.62 -9.09
N LEU A 160 -16.64 -2.39 -8.90
CA LEU A 160 -15.40 -2.12 -8.14
C LEU A 160 -15.49 -2.64 -6.69
N ALA A 161 -16.61 -2.39 -6.01
CA ALA A 161 -16.80 -2.88 -4.65
C ALA A 161 -16.96 -4.40 -4.58
N ALA A 162 -17.61 -4.99 -5.58
CA ALA A 162 -17.79 -6.44 -5.64
C ALA A 162 -16.49 -7.18 -5.97
N LEU A 163 -15.63 -6.60 -6.81
CA LEU A 163 -14.24 -7.07 -7.01
C LEU A 163 -13.53 -7.16 -5.67
N SER A 164 -13.63 -6.11 -4.86
CA SER A 164 -12.96 -6.06 -3.56
C SER A 164 -13.54 -7.07 -2.56
N ALA A 165 -14.87 -7.24 -2.56
CA ALA A 165 -15.53 -8.23 -1.72
C ALA A 165 -15.21 -9.68 -2.09
N SER A 166 -14.80 -9.94 -3.35
CA SER A 166 -14.40 -11.27 -3.82
C SER A 166 -12.96 -11.66 -3.45
N GLY A 167 -12.18 -10.72 -2.89
CA GLY A 167 -10.75 -10.89 -2.64
C GLY A 167 -9.89 -10.82 -3.91
N ALA A 168 -10.50 -10.49 -5.06
CA ALA A 168 -9.81 -10.27 -6.33
C ALA A 168 -9.43 -8.78 -6.49
N ASP A 169 -8.89 -8.16 -5.43
CA ASP A 169 -8.51 -6.74 -5.41
C ASP A 169 -7.59 -6.36 -6.57
N ILE A 170 -7.54 -5.06 -6.90
CA ILE A 170 -6.50 -4.56 -7.82
C ILE A 170 -5.19 -4.58 -7.05
N THR A 171 -4.41 -5.65 -7.26
CA THR A 171 -3.16 -5.90 -6.53
C THR A 171 -1.93 -5.69 -7.39
N ASN A 172 -0.79 -5.50 -6.72
CA ASN A 172 0.53 -5.41 -7.32
C ASN A 172 0.67 -4.27 -8.35
N LEU A 173 0.02 -3.13 -8.11
CA LEU A 173 0.28 -1.92 -8.90
C LEU A 173 1.66 -1.40 -8.56
N ALA A 174 2.60 -1.55 -9.48
CA ALA A 174 3.97 -1.18 -9.22
C ALA A 174 4.12 0.30 -8.84
N PHE A 175 4.95 0.53 -7.82
CA PHE A 175 5.25 1.83 -7.21
C PHE A 175 6.72 2.17 -7.46
N GLY A 176 7.05 2.37 -8.74
CA GLY A 176 8.41 2.57 -9.22
C GLY A 176 8.88 4.03 -9.12
N GLY A 177 10.00 4.34 -9.76
CA GLY A 177 10.47 5.73 -9.90
C GLY A 177 10.70 6.46 -8.58
N THR A 178 10.18 7.69 -8.47
CA THR A 178 10.45 8.56 -7.31
C THR A 178 9.45 8.33 -6.18
N GLN A 179 9.88 7.60 -5.15
CA GLN A 179 9.08 7.25 -3.97
C GLN A 179 8.45 8.46 -3.25
N THR A 180 9.09 9.63 -3.30
CA THR A 180 8.67 10.83 -2.58
C THR A 180 7.76 11.75 -3.38
N ASP A 181 7.62 11.50 -4.68
CA ASP A 181 6.75 12.27 -5.56
C ASP A 181 5.33 11.67 -5.52
N GLY A 182 4.35 12.46 -5.96
CA GLY A 182 2.95 12.04 -5.94
C GLY A 182 2.62 11.14 -7.12
N HIS A 183 2.52 9.84 -6.87
CA HIS A 183 1.93 8.87 -7.80
C HIS A 183 0.44 9.11 -7.91
N ARG A 184 -0.03 9.43 -9.11
CA ARG A 184 -1.44 9.73 -9.40
C ARG A 184 -2.27 8.48 -9.69
N LEU A 185 -3.29 8.25 -8.87
CA LEU A 185 -4.47 7.48 -9.24
C LEU A 185 -5.56 8.44 -9.72
N HIS A 186 -6.00 8.25 -10.96
CA HIS A 186 -7.01 9.09 -11.61
C HIS A 186 -8.25 8.27 -11.96
N MET A 187 -9.44 8.80 -11.69
CA MET A 187 -10.70 8.15 -12.00
C MET A 187 -11.61 9.14 -12.73
N GLU A 188 -12.26 8.72 -13.80
CA GLU A 188 -13.36 9.47 -14.43
C GLU A 188 -14.58 8.58 -14.56
N GLY A 189 -15.74 9.21 -14.63
CA GLY A 189 -16.97 8.47 -14.82
C GLY A 189 -18.12 9.35 -15.27
N ARG A 190 -19.31 8.76 -15.26
CA ARG A 190 -20.56 9.45 -15.54
C ARG A 190 -21.71 8.80 -14.80
N LEU A 191 -22.78 9.56 -14.60
CA LEU A 191 -24.07 8.94 -14.36
C LEU A 191 -24.54 8.32 -15.68
N SER A 192 -24.77 7.02 -15.71
CA SER A 192 -25.20 6.30 -16.90
C SER A 192 -26.53 6.87 -17.42
N SER A 193 -26.71 6.85 -18.75
CA SER A 193 -28.00 7.21 -19.37
C SER A 193 -29.12 6.21 -19.05
N THR A 194 -28.78 5.06 -18.45
CA THR A 194 -29.75 4.08 -17.93
C THR A 194 -30.26 4.42 -16.53
N ALA A 195 -29.71 5.45 -15.86
CA ALA A 195 -30.24 5.95 -14.60
C ALA A 195 -31.69 6.39 -14.77
N VAL A 196 -32.54 6.02 -13.82
CA VAL A 196 -33.99 6.26 -13.87
C VAL A 196 -34.41 7.27 -12.80
N ASN A 197 -35.66 7.73 -12.87
CA ASN A 197 -36.23 8.65 -11.87
C ASN A 197 -36.13 8.12 -10.42
N ALA A 198 -36.10 6.80 -10.24
CA ALA A 198 -35.92 6.19 -8.91
C ALA A 198 -34.55 6.50 -8.30
N ASN A 199 -33.55 6.86 -9.11
CA ASN A 199 -32.22 7.28 -8.68
C ASN A 199 -32.12 8.76 -8.33
N GLN A 200 -33.18 9.54 -8.54
CA GLN A 200 -33.11 10.98 -8.35
C GLN A 200 -32.99 11.33 -6.87
N GLY A 201 -31.90 12.01 -6.53
CA GLY A 201 -31.60 12.41 -5.15
C GLY A 201 -30.85 11.36 -4.33
N ASP A 202 -30.60 10.18 -4.92
CA ASP A 202 -29.72 9.18 -4.32
C ASP A 202 -28.29 9.72 -4.26
N SER A 203 -27.49 9.18 -3.35
CA SER A 203 -26.08 9.49 -3.23
C SER A 203 -25.26 8.23 -3.01
N ASN A 204 -24.01 8.24 -3.48
CA ASN A 204 -23.04 7.20 -3.20
C ASN A 204 -21.78 7.82 -2.62
N THR A 205 -21.31 7.30 -1.49
CA THR A 205 -19.98 7.59 -0.96
C THR A 205 -19.04 6.45 -1.34
N LEU A 206 -18.06 6.74 -2.20
CA LEU A 206 -16.97 5.81 -2.50
C LEU A 206 -15.87 5.95 -1.44
N THR A 207 -15.47 4.83 -0.86
CA THR A 207 -14.27 4.71 -0.03
C THR A 207 -13.23 3.91 -0.80
N LEU A 208 -12.11 4.54 -1.11
CA LEU A 208 -10.93 3.91 -1.68
C LEU A 208 -9.89 3.72 -0.57
N THR A 209 -9.44 2.49 -0.36
CA THR A 209 -8.32 2.19 0.54
C THR A 209 -7.13 1.72 -0.28
N VAL A 210 -5.95 2.24 0.06
CA VAL A 210 -4.69 1.83 -0.56
C VAL A 210 -3.78 1.18 0.47
N PHE A 211 -3.17 0.07 0.09
CA PHE A 211 -2.15 -0.63 0.88
C PHE A 211 -0.83 -0.51 0.16
N MET A 212 0.23 -0.14 0.89
CA MET A 212 1.58 0.02 0.34
C MET A 212 2.49 -1.08 0.89
N ASN A 213 3.17 -1.80 0.00
CA ASN A 213 3.92 -3.00 0.34
C ASN A 213 5.39 -2.90 -0.10
N GLN A 214 6.30 -3.61 0.60
CA GLN A 214 7.75 -3.65 0.33
C GLN A 214 8.21 -4.81 -0.57
N GLY A 215 7.30 -5.70 -0.96
CA GLY A 215 7.59 -6.84 -1.81
C GLY A 215 6.35 -7.66 -2.04
N THR A 216 6.38 -8.55 -3.04
CA THR A 216 5.25 -9.41 -3.42
C THR A 216 4.71 -10.17 -2.20
N HIS A 217 3.46 -9.91 -1.82
CA HIS A 217 2.78 -10.72 -0.82
C HIS A 217 2.71 -12.15 -1.35
N ALA A 218 3.39 -13.10 -0.69
CA ALA A 218 2.89 -14.47 -0.72
C ALA A 218 1.51 -14.40 -0.08
N SER A 219 0.47 -14.84 -0.81
CA SER A 219 -0.88 -14.99 -0.27
C SER A 219 -0.78 -15.61 1.12
N GLU A 220 -1.20 -14.88 2.16
CA GLU A 220 -1.19 -15.45 3.51
C GLU A 220 -2.10 -16.69 3.53
N PRO A 221 -1.65 -17.80 4.14
CA PRO A 221 -2.41 -19.05 4.20
C PRO A 221 -3.68 -18.96 5.04
#